data_AF-A0A2D4MTF5-F1
#
_entry.id   AF-A0A2D4MTF5-F1
#
_cell.length_a   1.000
_cell.length_b   1.000
_cell.length_c   1.000
_cell.angle_alpha   90.00
_cell.angle_beta   90.00
_cell.angle_gamma   90.00
#
_symmetry.space_group_name_H-M   'P 1'
#
loop_
_entity.id
_entity.type
_entity.pdbx_description
1 polymer ?
#
loop_
_entity_poly.entity_id
_entity_poly.type
_entity_poly.pdbx_seq_one_letter_code
_entity_poly.pdbx_strand_id
1 'polypeptide(L)'
;ILLVAVYAPNDNQETFYRKLHVQMTKLDYANIIMMGDWNGIVDVKLDYKTSMKTKKTKKTLPKTFFQMIEELNLKDIWRERNTKEKQYTFYSNRHLSWSRIDMIWIS
;
A
#
# COMPACT_ATOMS: atom_id res chain seq x y z
N ILE A 1 20.72 1.23 6.56
CA ILE A 1 19.45 0.71 6.02
C ILE A 1 18.44 0.81 7.15
N LEU A 2 17.32 1.49 6.93
CA LEU A 2 16.20 1.59 7.86
C LEU A 2 15.12 0.59 7.45
N LEU A 3 14.68 -0.23 8.41
CA LEU A 3 13.57 -1.16 8.24
C LEU A 3 12.34 -0.63 8.97
N VAL A 4 11.23 -0.50 8.27
CA VAL A 4 9.96 0.00 8.82
C VAL A 4 8.88 -1.06 8.63
N ALA A 5 8.34 -1.57 9.73
CA ALA A 5 7.14 -2.40 9.72
C ALA A 5 5.91 -1.50 9.82
N VAL A 6 4.99 -1.64 8.87
CA VAL A 6 3.77 -0.82 8.75
C VAL A 6 2.55 -1.72 9.00
N TYR A 7 1.65 -1.25 9.85
CA TYR A 7 0.28 -1.76 9.97
C TYR A 7 -0.66 -0.56 9.92
N ALA A 8 -1.19 -0.29 8.73
CA ALA A 8 -2.05 0.88 8.50
C ALA A 8 -3.46 0.63 9.03
N PRO A 9 -4.16 1.65 9.52
CA PRO A 9 -5.55 1.49 9.94
C PRO A 9 -6.48 1.29 8.73
N ASN A 10 -7.62 0.66 8.97
CA ASN A 10 -8.68 0.57 7.96
C ASN A 10 -9.28 1.95 7.65
N ASP A 11 -9.49 2.79 8.66
CA ASP A 11 -10.09 4.13 8.52
C ASP A 11 -9.07 5.24 8.85
N ASN A 12 -9.37 6.48 8.50
CA ASN A 12 -8.48 7.64 8.71
C ASN A 12 -7.07 7.51 8.08
N GLN A 13 -6.96 6.75 7.00
CA GLN A 13 -5.70 6.48 6.30
C GLN A 13 -4.97 7.76 5.87
N GLU A 14 -5.68 8.78 5.40
CA GLU A 14 -5.06 10.03 4.97
C GLU A 14 -4.22 10.69 6.08
N THR A 15 -4.78 10.71 7.30
CA THR A 15 -4.09 11.26 8.48
C THR A 15 -2.93 10.36 8.92
N PHE A 16 -3.09 9.04 8.84
CA PHE A 16 -2.03 8.09 9.15
C PHE A 16 -0.83 8.29 8.22
N TYR A 17 -1.03 8.27 6.90
CA TYR A 17 0.07 8.41 5.94
C TYR A 17 0.72 9.78 5.98
N ARG A 18 -0.04 10.86 6.22
CA ARG A 18 0.55 12.19 6.45
C ARG A 18 1.48 12.19 7.67
N LYS A 19 1.09 11.55 8.77
CA LYS A 19 1.94 11.45 9.96
C LYS A 19 3.16 10.57 9.71
N LEU A 20 2.99 9.42 9.06
CA LEU A 20 4.09 8.53 8.69
C LEU A 20 5.09 9.28 7.82
N HIS A 21 4.62 9.99 6.80
CA HIS A 21 5.45 10.78 5.91
C HIS A 21 6.33 11.78 6.69
N VAL A 22 5.72 12.59 7.57
CA VAL A 22 6.46 13.54 8.42
C VAL A 22 7.52 12.86 9.28
N GLN A 23 7.26 11.66 9.81
CA GLN A 23 8.27 10.93 10.59
C GLN A 23 9.41 10.42 9.70
N MET A 24 9.09 9.88 8.52
CA MET A 24 10.10 9.36 7.59
C MET A 24 11.04 10.47 7.09
N THR A 25 10.49 11.63 6.71
CA THR A 25 11.30 12.79 6.30
C THR A 25 12.21 13.29 7.42
N LYS A 26 11.75 13.24 8.68
CA LYS A 26 12.59 13.62 9.84
C LYS A 26 13.72 12.65 10.13
N LEU A 27 13.53 11.37 9.84
CA LEU A 27 14.55 10.35 10.06
C LEU A 27 15.68 10.45 9.02
N ASP A 28 15.39 10.96 7.82
CA ASP A 28 16.36 11.28 6.76
C ASP A 28 17.34 10.13 6.43
N TYR A 29 16.78 8.93 6.19
CA TYR A 29 17.56 7.76 5.77
C TYR A 29 17.56 7.61 4.26
N ALA A 30 18.75 7.44 3.68
CA ALA A 30 18.90 7.22 2.24
C ALA A 30 18.42 5.82 1.77
N ASN A 31 18.56 4.79 2.61
CA ASN A 31 18.22 3.41 2.27
C ASN A 31 17.09 2.91 3.17
N ILE A 32 15.87 2.84 2.63
CA ILE A 32 14.65 2.50 3.37
C ILE A 32 14.02 1.23 2.80
N ILE A 33 13.55 0.36 3.69
CA ILE A 33 12.64 -0.74 3.37
C ILE A 33 11.40 -0.60 4.24
N MET A 34 10.25 -0.36 3.64
CA MET A 34 8.95 -0.34 4.33
C MET A 34 8.14 -1.58 3.93
N MET A 35 7.65 -2.32 4.91
CA MET A 35 6.86 -3.54 4.63
C MET A 35 5.72 -3.71 5.62
N GLY A 36 4.67 -4.41 5.18
CA GLY A 36 3.56 -4.82 6.03
C GLY A 36 2.22 -4.59 5.36
N ASP A 37 1.18 -4.45 6.18
CA ASP A 37 -0.19 -4.29 5.73
C ASP A 37 -0.54 -2.80 5.59
N TRP A 38 -0.78 -2.39 4.35
CA TRP A 38 -1.13 -1.02 3.99
C TRP A 38 -2.65 -0.79 4.02
N ASN A 39 -3.47 -1.81 4.24
CA ASN A 39 -4.93 -1.75 4.26
C ASN A 39 -5.55 -1.00 3.05
N GLY A 40 -4.85 -1.01 1.91
CA GLY A 40 -5.26 -0.32 0.69
C GLY A 40 -4.53 -0.85 -0.53
N ILE A 41 -5.14 -0.68 -1.70
CA ILE A 41 -4.59 -1.15 -2.98
C ILE A 41 -3.95 -0.01 -3.77
N VAL A 42 -2.97 -0.33 -4.63
CA VAL A 42 -2.35 0.64 -5.56
C VAL A 42 -3.12 0.68 -6.87
N ASP A 43 -3.22 -0.47 -7.56
CA ASP A 43 -3.88 -0.57 -8.87
C ASP A 43 -5.18 -1.40 -8.79
N VAL A 44 -6.31 -0.81 -9.17
CA VAL A 44 -7.62 -1.48 -9.08
C VAL A 44 -7.75 -2.69 -10.01
N LYS A 45 -7.04 -2.72 -11.14
CA LYS A 45 -7.11 -3.81 -12.14
C LYS A 45 -6.20 -4.97 -11.77
N LEU A 46 -5.06 -4.69 -11.14
CA LEU A 46 -4.05 -5.69 -10.81
C LEU A 46 -4.16 -6.18 -9.36
N ASP A 47 -4.44 -5.27 -8.41
CA ASP A 47 -4.40 -5.55 -6.97
C ASP A 47 -5.78 -5.85 -6.36
N TYR A 48 -6.85 -5.87 -7.17
CA TYR A 48 -8.20 -6.15 -6.67
C TYR A 48 -9.00 -7.04 -7.63
N LYS A 49 -9.69 -8.03 -7.06
CA LYS A 49 -10.60 -8.92 -7.79
C LYS A 49 -11.86 -9.16 -6.98
N THR A 50 -13.00 -9.03 -7.63
CA THR A 50 -14.31 -9.35 -7.03
C THR A 50 -15.22 -9.96 -8.09
N SER A 51 -16.11 -10.86 -7.67
CA SER A 51 -17.20 -11.38 -8.50
C SER A 51 -18.43 -10.47 -8.49
N MET A 52 -18.52 -9.53 -7.55
CA MET A 52 -19.68 -8.64 -7.39
C MET A 52 -19.48 -7.31 -8.14
N LYS A 53 -20.53 -6.81 -8.80
CA LYS A 53 -20.55 -5.47 -9.45
C LYS A 53 -20.58 -4.31 -8.44
N THR A 54 -20.33 -4.55 -7.16
CA THR A 54 -20.42 -3.56 -6.09
C THR A 54 -19.23 -2.59 -6.15
N LYS A 55 -19.52 -1.33 -6.48
CA LYS A 55 -18.53 -0.23 -6.56
C LYS A 55 -17.98 0.22 -5.20
N LYS A 56 -18.54 -0.22 -4.07
CA LYS A 56 -18.46 0.51 -2.78
C LYS A 56 -17.33 0.13 -1.82
N THR A 57 -16.51 -0.88 -2.10
CA THR A 57 -15.57 -1.43 -1.08
C THR A 57 -14.10 -1.36 -1.47
N LYS A 58 -13.76 -0.66 -2.56
CA LYS A 58 -12.37 -0.53 -3.02
C LYS A 58 -11.70 0.62 -2.27
N LYS A 59 -10.82 0.31 -1.31
CA LYS A 59 -9.95 1.31 -0.66
C LYS A 59 -8.63 1.40 -1.42
N THR A 60 -8.58 2.25 -2.45
CA THR A 60 -7.30 2.67 -3.04
C THR A 60 -6.55 3.52 -2.02
N LEU A 61 -5.23 3.37 -1.95
CA LEU A 61 -4.39 4.17 -1.07
C LEU A 61 -4.60 5.68 -1.33
N PRO A 62 -4.59 6.52 -0.28
CA PRO A 62 -4.87 7.94 -0.43
C PRO A 62 -3.71 8.68 -1.12
N LYS A 63 -3.97 9.88 -1.61
CA LYS A 63 -2.95 10.74 -2.24
C LYS A 63 -1.73 10.98 -1.34
N THR A 64 -1.94 11.10 -0.03
CA THR A 64 -0.85 11.29 0.95
C THR A 64 0.12 10.13 1.00
N PHE A 65 -0.34 8.90 0.73
CA PHE A 65 0.55 7.75 0.57
C PHE A 65 1.41 7.89 -0.70
N PHE A 66 0.79 8.23 -1.84
CA PHE A 66 1.50 8.37 -3.12
C PHE A 66 2.55 9.49 -3.09
N GLN A 67 2.24 10.62 -2.44
CA GLN A 67 3.20 11.70 -2.22
C GLN A 67 4.40 11.23 -1.40
N MET A 68 4.15 10.49 -0.30
CA MET A 68 5.21 9.97 0.55
C MET A 68 6.16 9.02 -0.20
N ILE A 69 5.63 8.06 -0.97
CA ILE A 69 6.49 7.13 -1.71
C ILE A 69 7.26 7.84 -2.83
N GLU A 70 6.68 8.87 -3.45
CA GLU A 70 7.35 9.67 -4.49
C GLU A 70 8.49 10.49 -3.90
N GLU A 71 8.24 11.23 -2.82
CA GLU A 71 9.25 12.06 -2.14
C GLU A 71 10.40 11.21 -1.54
N LEU A 72 10.10 10.01 -1.05
CA LEU A 72 11.09 9.08 -0.53
C LEU A 72 11.71 8.16 -1.60
N ASN A 73 11.35 8.35 -2.89
CA ASN A 73 11.80 7.53 -4.02
C ASN A 73 11.59 6.01 -3.82
N LEU A 74 10.49 5.63 -3.17
CA LEU A 74 10.18 4.23 -2.88
C LEU A 74 9.46 3.55 -4.05
N LYS A 75 9.88 2.32 -4.34
CA LYS A 75 9.28 1.45 -5.37
C LYS A 75 8.74 0.17 -4.76
N ASP A 76 7.57 -0.26 -5.23
CA ASP A 76 6.99 -1.55 -4.89
C ASP A 76 7.79 -2.65 -5.59
N ILE A 77 8.72 -3.27 -4.85
CA ILE A 77 9.67 -4.22 -5.43
C ILE A 77 9.00 -5.48 -5.97
N TRP A 78 7.87 -5.87 -5.39
CA TRP A 78 7.11 -7.01 -5.88
C TRP A 78 6.45 -6.66 -7.22
N ARG A 79 5.83 -5.49 -7.32
CA ARG A 79 5.20 -5.04 -8.58
C ARG A 79 6.21 -4.82 -9.70
N GLU A 80 7.40 -4.29 -9.40
CA GLU A 80 8.50 -4.12 -10.36
C GLU A 80 8.90 -5.46 -11.01
N ARG A 81 8.95 -6.55 -10.23
CA ARG A 81 9.30 -7.89 -10.73
C ARG A 81 8.12 -8.60 -11.39
N ASN A 82 6.90 -8.29 -10.98
CA ASN A 82 5.68 -8.97 -11.36
C ASN A 82 4.68 -8.00 -12.01
N THR A 83 5.12 -7.27 -13.04
CA THR A 83 4.41 -6.10 -13.59
C THR A 83 2.95 -6.34 -14.00
N LYS A 84 2.61 -7.53 -14.50
CA LYS A 84 1.25 -7.87 -14.97
C LYS A 84 0.56 -8.92 -14.11
N GLU A 85 1.23 -9.45 -13.10
CA GLU A 85 0.70 -10.55 -12.29
C GLU A 85 -0.42 -10.09 -11.39
N LYS A 86 -1.40 -10.97 -11.23
CA LYS A 86 -2.57 -10.76 -10.38
C LYS A 86 -2.48 -11.72 -9.19
N GLN A 87 -1.75 -11.29 -8.17
CA GLN A 87 -1.63 -12.00 -6.91
C GLN A 87 -2.20 -11.13 -5.78
N TYR A 88 -2.78 -11.78 -4.78
CA TYR A 88 -3.50 -11.15 -3.70
C TYR A 88 -3.01 -11.70 -2.36
N THR A 89 -3.17 -10.93 -1.29
CA THR A 89 -2.68 -11.30 0.05
C THR A 89 -3.81 -11.39 1.07
N PHE A 90 -4.96 -10.80 0.77
CA PHE A 90 -6.13 -10.78 1.65
C PHE A 90 -7.41 -11.16 0.92
N TYR A 91 -8.25 -11.96 1.58
CA TYR A 91 -9.62 -12.25 1.16
C TYR A 91 -10.63 -11.68 2.14
N SER A 92 -11.59 -10.90 1.62
CA SER A 92 -12.73 -10.42 2.39
C SER A 92 -13.94 -11.32 2.16
N ASN A 93 -14.33 -12.10 3.18
CA ASN A 93 -15.56 -12.90 3.15
C ASN A 93 -16.81 -12.03 2.92
N ARG A 94 -16.88 -10.88 3.60
CA ARG A 94 -18.02 -9.95 3.50
C ARG A 94 -18.23 -9.41 2.09
N HIS A 95 -17.15 -9.22 1.35
CA HIS A 95 -17.17 -8.58 0.03
C HIS A 95 -16.85 -9.56 -1.11
N LEU A 96 -16.67 -10.84 -0.79
CA LEU A 96 -16.23 -11.92 -1.70
C LEU A 96 -15.15 -11.42 -2.67
N SER A 97 -14.14 -10.74 -2.11
CA SER A 97 -13.13 -10.02 -2.89
C SER A 97 -11.73 -10.35 -2.40
N TRP A 98 -10.80 -10.40 -3.35
CA TRP A 98 -9.37 -10.53 -3.13
C TRP A 98 -8.69 -9.18 -3.33
N SER A 99 -7.74 -8.85 -2.45
CA SER A 99 -6.93 -7.65 -2.54
C SER A 99 -5.47 -7.93 -2.21
N ARG A 100 -4.55 -7.21 -2.85
CA ARG A 100 -3.15 -7.13 -2.44
C ARG A 100 -2.99 -5.89 -1.57
N ILE A 101 -2.85 -6.09 -0.26
CA ILE A 101 -2.71 -5.00 0.73
C ILE A 101 -1.39 -5.10 1.50
N ASP A 102 -0.75 -6.27 1.47
CA ASP A 102 0.60 -6.48 2.01
C ASP A 102 1.62 -6.18 0.92
N MET A 103 2.51 -5.22 1.17
CA MET A 103 3.46 -4.72 0.16
C MET A 103 4.81 -4.40 0.78
N ILE A 104 5.85 -4.45 -0.06
CA ILE A 104 7.23 -4.11 0.29
C ILE A 104 7.68 -2.98 -0.63
N TRP A 105 8.10 -1.88 -0.04
CA TRP A 105 8.54 -0.65 -0.70
C TRP A 105 10.00 -0.38 -0.35
N ILE A 106 10.83 -0.12 -1.36
CA ILE A 106 12.27 0.10 -1.18
C ILE A 106 12.73 1.35 -1.93
N SER A 107 13.66 2.10 -1.36
CA SER A 107 14.36 3.23 -2.00
C SER A 107 15.42 2.75 -2.99
#